data_AF-A0A1W9XEW8-F1
#
_entry.id   AF-A0A1W9XEW8-F1
#
_cell.length_a   1.000
_cell.length_b   1.000
_cell.length_c   1.000
_cell.angle_alpha   90.00
_cell.angle_beta   90.00
_cell.angle_gamma   90.00
#
_symmetry.space_group_name_H-M   'P 1'
#
loop_
_entity.id
_entity.type
_entity.pdbx_description
1 polymer ?
#
loop_
_entity_poly.entity_id
_entity_poly.type
_entity_poly.pdbx_seq_one_letter_code
_entity_poly.pdbx_strand_id
1 'polypeptide(L)'
;MKSFKFLRILSVMLISALWLPSMAFAGEQTDTKNTLVAKGMPVYNPPVKDAEILRREGGIAESGAGSISRGVNRGVNRGVNRGVNRGVNRGVNRGVNRGVNRGVNRGVNRGVNRGVNRSLTRSLTRGEEIPDQEILSAPSRMVPLVSEHVGLTTYSRPSLLFYISDPWPGNIEFALNEPYAKEPVAETYIKGPFRKGVYHINLADYNITLKPGIAYEWLIAIVLDPDERSADFIASATIRYAAPPENLLQKLGSASKNRLQFIYAENGYWYDAIENLSQQIDADPDNDMLRYQRIALLGQVNLPMAAAYDTGMLSSNRN
;
A
#
# COMPACT_ATOMS: atom_id res chain seq x y z
N MET A 1 43.51 -64.14 19.81
CA MET A 1 43.89 -62.74 20.11
C MET A 1 42.65 -61.88 20.03
N LYS A 2 42.38 -61.09 21.09
CA LYS A 2 41.63 -59.81 21.20
C LYS A 2 40.62 -59.46 20.08
N SER A 3 39.41 -58.96 20.30
CA SER A 3 38.60 -58.57 21.45
C SER A 3 37.31 -57.96 20.88
N PHE A 4 36.16 -58.18 21.55
CA PHE A 4 35.06 -57.22 21.76
C PHE A 4 34.36 -56.56 20.55
N LYS A 5 33.05 -56.25 20.54
CA LYS A 5 31.82 -56.54 21.30
C LYS A 5 30.78 -55.53 20.73
N PHE A 6 29.51 -55.94 20.67
CA PHE A 6 28.29 -55.09 20.74
C PHE A 6 28.00 -54.20 19.50
N LEU A 7 26.76 -54.08 18.99
CA LEU A 7 25.53 -53.67 19.69
C LEU A 7 24.30 -54.11 18.82
N ARG A 8 23.48 -55.07 19.26
CA ARG A 8 22.10 -54.91 19.78
C ARG A 8 21.15 -53.95 19.05
N ILE A 9 20.25 -54.56 18.27
CA ILE A 9 18.76 -54.47 18.30
C ILE A 9 18.16 -53.22 18.97
N LEU A 10 17.32 -52.49 18.22
CA LEU A 10 16.13 -51.87 18.79
C LEU A 10 14.98 -51.80 17.78
N SER A 11 13.80 -52.09 18.31
CA SER A 11 12.57 -52.46 17.64
C SER A 11 11.72 -51.24 17.27
N VAL A 12 11.00 -51.39 16.16
CA VAL A 12 9.59 -51.03 15.91
C VAL A 12 8.95 -49.95 16.82
N MET A 13 8.50 -48.86 16.21
CA MET A 13 7.17 -48.31 16.51
C MET A 13 6.57 -47.60 15.27
N LEU A 14 5.46 -48.15 14.78
CA LEU A 14 4.52 -47.49 13.89
C LEU A 14 4.04 -46.19 14.55
N ILE A 15 4.08 -45.07 13.82
CA ILE A 15 3.26 -43.90 14.13
C ILE A 15 2.33 -43.70 12.94
N SER A 16 1.08 -44.10 13.15
CA SER A 16 -0.08 -43.76 12.34
C SER A 16 -0.22 -42.24 12.26
N ALA A 17 -0.13 -41.71 11.05
CA ALA A 17 -0.48 -40.32 10.75
C ALA A 17 -2.00 -40.14 10.90
N LEU A 18 -2.44 -39.81 12.11
CA LEU A 18 -3.79 -39.31 12.37
C LEU A 18 -3.91 -37.91 11.76
N TRP A 19 -4.69 -37.85 10.69
CA TRP A 19 -5.34 -36.64 10.19
C TRP A 19 -6.07 -35.94 11.34
N LEU A 20 -5.62 -34.76 11.74
CA LEU A 20 -6.40 -33.81 12.54
C LEU A 20 -6.87 -32.69 11.60
N PRO A 21 -8.19 -32.50 11.40
CA PRO A 21 -8.68 -31.35 10.67
C PRO A 21 -8.43 -30.08 11.48
N SER A 22 -7.92 -29.05 10.80
CA SER A 22 -7.70 -27.70 11.30
C SER A 22 -8.95 -27.11 11.93
N MET A 23 -9.00 -27.07 13.27
CA MET A 23 -9.96 -26.28 14.05
C MET A 23 -9.20 -25.26 14.90
N ALA A 24 -8.78 -24.15 14.28
CA ALA A 24 -8.37 -22.93 14.98
C ALA A 24 -8.19 -21.79 13.97
N PHE A 25 -9.23 -20.99 13.70
CA PHE A 25 -9.08 -19.60 13.17
C PHE A 25 -10.37 -18.75 13.18
N ALA A 26 -11.33 -19.00 14.08
CA ALA A 26 -12.55 -18.16 14.17
C ALA A 26 -12.64 -17.37 15.49
N GLY A 27 -12.18 -17.92 16.62
CA GLY A 27 -12.24 -17.25 17.93
C GLY A 27 -11.38 -15.99 18.02
N GLU A 28 -10.12 -16.06 17.59
CA GLU A 28 -9.13 -14.98 17.74
C GLU A 28 -9.48 -13.71 16.93
N GLN A 29 -10.09 -13.87 15.74
CA GLN A 29 -10.53 -12.73 14.92
C GLN A 29 -11.79 -12.05 15.49
N THR A 30 -12.61 -12.79 16.23
CA THR A 30 -13.83 -12.26 16.86
C THR A 30 -13.47 -11.50 18.14
N ASP A 31 -12.54 -12.03 18.93
CA ASP A 31 -12.04 -11.39 20.16
C ASP A 31 -11.27 -10.10 19.88
N THR A 32 -10.48 -10.06 18.81
CA THR A 32 -9.78 -8.85 18.38
C THR A 32 -10.75 -7.74 17.95
N LYS A 33 -11.81 -8.06 17.19
CA LYS A 33 -12.85 -7.08 16.82
C LYS A 33 -13.61 -6.55 18.03
N ASN A 34 -14.04 -7.43 18.94
CA ASN A 34 -14.75 -7.02 20.16
C ASN A 34 -13.87 -6.10 21.02
N THR A 35 -12.57 -6.38 21.09
CA THR A 35 -11.59 -5.53 21.80
C THR A 35 -11.46 -4.14 21.16
N LEU A 36 -11.44 -4.05 19.83
CA LEU A 36 -11.39 -2.76 19.13
C LEU A 36 -12.64 -1.92 19.38
N VAL A 37 -13.83 -2.53 19.28
CA VAL A 37 -15.10 -1.85 19.57
C VAL A 37 -15.15 -1.34 21.01
N ALA A 38 -14.75 -2.17 21.97
CA ALA A 38 -14.70 -1.79 23.39
C ALA A 38 -13.75 -0.60 23.65
N LYS A 39 -12.70 -0.44 22.85
CA LYS A 39 -11.76 0.68 22.91
C LYS A 39 -12.20 1.90 22.10
N GLY A 40 -13.38 1.89 21.49
CA GLY A 40 -13.85 2.99 20.65
C GLY A 40 -13.08 3.13 19.33
N MET A 41 -12.53 2.02 18.82
CA MET A 41 -11.83 1.97 17.54
C MET A 41 -12.77 1.53 16.42
N PRO A 42 -12.74 2.16 15.24
CA PRO A 42 -13.52 1.73 14.08
C PRO A 42 -13.06 0.35 13.60
N VAL A 43 -14.03 -0.50 13.24
CA VAL A 43 -13.78 -1.86 12.73
C VAL A 43 -14.15 -1.92 11.26
N TYR A 44 -13.17 -2.23 10.42
CA TYR A 44 -13.36 -2.38 9.00
C TYR A 44 -13.86 -3.79 8.64
N ASN A 45 -14.96 -3.84 7.89
CA ASN A 45 -15.50 -5.08 7.35
C ASN A 45 -15.35 -5.07 5.82
N PRO A 46 -14.29 -5.70 5.27
CA PRO A 46 -14.08 -5.71 3.82
C PRO A 46 -15.26 -6.39 3.11
N PRO A 47 -15.74 -5.84 1.97
CA PRO A 47 -16.88 -6.39 1.25
C PRO A 47 -16.65 -7.81 0.72
N VAL A 48 -15.39 -8.12 0.37
CA VAL A 48 -14.95 -9.44 -0.07
C VAL A 48 -13.76 -9.82 0.80
N LYS A 49 -13.88 -10.93 1.52
CA LYS A 49 -12.77 -11.54 2.26
C LYS A 49 -11.89 -12.31 1.27
N ASP A 50 -10.58 -12.26 1.46
CA ASP A 50 -9.59 -13.04 0.69
C ASP A 50 -9.54 -12.70 -0.81
N ALA A 51 -9.80 -11.43 -1.18
CA ALA A 51 -9.71 -10.99 -2.56
C ALA A 51 -8.25 -10.89 -3.04
N GLU A 52 -8.05 -10.67 -4.34
CA GLU A 52 -6.71 -10.40 -4.88
C GLU A 52 -6.15 -9.10 -4.27
N ILE A 53 -4.85 -9.11 -3.97
CA ILE A 53 -4.15 -7.90 -3.49
C ILE A 53 -3.93 -6.98 -4.70
N LEU A 54 -4.51 -5.78 -4.66
CA LEU A 54 -4.52 -4.80 -5.74
C LEU A 54 -3.97 -3.44 -5.29
N ARG A 55 -3.08 -3.47 -4.30
CA ARG A 55 -2.35 -2.32 -3.77
C ARG A 55 -0.85 -2.54 -3.93
N ARG A 56 -0.15 -1.51 -4.42
CA ARG A 56 1.31 -1.45 -4.55
C ARG A 56 1.85 -0.26 -3.76
N GLU A 57 2.83 -0.51 -2.92
CA GLU A 57 3.59 0.52 -2.20
C GLU A 57 4.86 0.87 -2.97
N GLY A 58 5.22 2.16 -2.99
CA GLY A 58 6.50 2.64 -3.48
C GLY A 58 7.57 2.59 -2.37
N GLY A 59 8.78 2.16 -2.73
CA GLY A 59 9.97 2.33 -1.89
C GLY A 59 10.71 1.08 -1.45
N ILE A 60 11.68 1.27 -0.55
CA ILE A 60 12.62 0.24 -0.13
C ILE A 60 11.90 -0.72 0.81
N ALA A 61 11.77 -1.99 0.40
CA ALA A 61 11.18 -3.02 1.24
C ALA A 61 11.98 -3.19 2.54
N GLU A 62 11.37 -2.88 3.68
CA GLU A 62 11.92 -3.21 4.98
C GLU A 62 11.84 -4.73 5.20
N SER A 63 12.97 -5.30 5.59
CA SER A 63 13.11 -6.69 5.99
C SER A 63 12.31 -6.96 7.27
N GLY A 64 11.00 -7.23 7.13
CA GLY A 64 10.15 -7.59 8.26
C GLY A 64 8.72 -7.98 7.91
N ALA A 65 8.11 -7.35 6.90
CA ALA A 65 6.71 -7.59 6.54
C ALA A 65 6.56 -7.77 5.01
N GLY A 66 6.63 -9.01 4.51
CA GLY A 66 6.30 -9.26 3.09
C GLY A 66 7.06 -10.38 2.39
N SER A 67 7.40 -11.48 3.06
CA SER A 67 7.83 -12.70 2.36
C SER A 67 6.68 -13.39 1.57
N ILE A 68 5.43 -12.96 1.75
CA ILE A 68 4.22 -13.60 1.18
C ILE A 68 3.79 -12.99 -0.17
N SER A 69 4.12 -11.72 -0.46
CA SER A 69 3.77 -11.07 -1.75
C SER A 69 4.53 -11.65 -2.97
N ARG A 70 5.54 -12.50 -2.74
CA ARG A 70 6.34 -13.11 -3.81
C ARG A 70 5.75 -14.38 -4.41
N GLY A 71 4.79 -15.03 -3.74
CA GLY A 71 4.34 -16.39 -4.09
C GLY A 71 3.18 -16.47 -5.09
N VAL A 72 2.22 -15.54 -5.06
CA VAL A 72 0.96 -15.67 -5.82
C VAL A 72 1.02 -14.98 -7.20
N ASN A 73 2.09 -14.22 -7.46
CA ASN A 73 2.38 -13.44 -8.67
C ASN A 73 2.54 -14.23 -10.00
N ARG A 74 2.24 -15.54 -10.07
CA ARG A 74 2.54 -16.38 -11.27
C ARG A 74 1.37 -17.08 -11.96
N GLY A 75 0.17 -17.14 -11.39
CA GLY A 75 -0.92 -17.97 -11.93
C GLY A 75 -1.86 -17.26 -12.90
N VAL A 76 -2.50 -16.18 -12.45
CA VAL A 76 -3.78 -15.75 -13.02
C VAL A 76 -3.64 -14.65 -14.10
N ASN A 77 -2.57 -13.86 -14.07
CA ASN A 77 -2.23 -12.85 -15.09
C ASN A 77 -1.90 -13.42 -16.50
N ARG A 78 -2.06 -14.73 -16.72
CA ARG A 78 -1.68 -15.44 -17.97
C ARG A 78 -2.85 -15.77 -18.90
N GLY A 79 -4.11 -15.65 -18.49
CA GLY A 79 -5.23 -16.08 -19.34
C GLY A 79 -5.70 -15.01 -20.33
N VAL A 80 -6.18 -13.89 -19.81
CA VAL A 80 -7.14 -13.04 -20.56
C VAL A 80 -6.47 -11.79 -21.16
N ASN A 81 -5.52 -11.16 -20.47
CA ASN A 81 -4.75 -10.02 -21.01
C ASN A 81 -3.76 -10.42 -22.13
N ARG A 82 -3.64 -11.72 -22.43
CA ARG A 82 -2.82 -12.25 -23.51
C ARG A 82 -3.46 -12.10 -24.90
N GLY A 83 -4.74 -11.79 -25.06
CA GLY A 83 -5.35 -11.75 -26.40
C GLY A 83 -4.97 -10.51 -27.21
N VAL A 84 -5.19 -9.33 -26.65
CA VAL A 84 -5.35 -8.09 -27.44
C VAL A 84 -4.10 -7.19 -27.41
N ASN A 85 -3.35 -7.14 -26.30
CA ASN A 85 -2.08 -6.37 -26.22
C ASN A 85 -0.89 -7.02 -26.96
N ARG A 86 -1.13 -8.16 -27.62
CA ARG A 86 -0.13 -8.99 -28.31
C ARG A 86 0.35 -8.43 -29.66
N GLY A 87 -0.30 -7.42 -30.24
CA GLY A 87 0.07 -6.91 -31.57
C GLY A 87 1.24 -5.92 -31.52
N VAL A 88 1.07 -4.82 -30.78
CA VAL A 88 1.91 -3.63 -30.92
C VAL A 88 3.09 -3.61 -29.93
N ASN A 89 2.90 -4.11 -28.70
CA ASN A 89 3.96 -4.16 -27.68
C ASN A 89 5.05 -5.24 -27.93
N ARG A 90 4.93 -6.05 -28.99
CA ARG A 90 5.78 -7.24 -29.21
C ARG A 90 7.15 -6.96 -29.84
N GLY A 91 7.35 -5.81 -30.49
CA GLY A 91 8.64 -5.49 -31.12
C GLY A 91 9.71 -5.06 -30.11
N VAL A 92 9.38 -4.05 -29.30
CA VAL A 92 10.37 -3.32 -28.49
C VAL A 92 10.62 -4.01 -27.13
N ASN A 93 9.59 -4.58 -26.49
CA ASN A 93 9.72 -5.17 -25.15
C ASN A 93 10.41 -6.54 -25.08
N ARG A 94 10.71 -7.19 -26.23
CA ARG A 94 11.32 -8.54 -26.25
C ARG A 94 12.83 -8.56 -26.09
N GLY A 95 13.55 -7.50 -26.47
CA GLY A 95 15.00 -7.44 -26.29
C GLY A 95 15.40 -7.16 -24.83
N VAL A 96 14.71 -6.21 -24.19
CA VAL A 96 15.15 -5.62 -22.92
C VAL A 96 14.74 -6.47 -21.70
N ASN A 97 13.52 -7.01 -21.67
CA ASN A 97 12.98 -7.67 -20.47
C ASN A 97 13.62 -9.02 -20.09
N ARG A 98 14.29 -9.72 -21.02
CA ARG A 98 14.97 -10.99 -20.72
C ARG A 98 16.42 -10.82 -20.25
N GLY A 99 17.12 -9.78 -20.68
CA GLY A 99 18.50 -9.50 -20.25
C GLY A 99 18.56 -8.75 -18.91
N VAL A 100 17.68 -7.78 -18.74
CA VAL A 100 17.76 -6.79 -17.65
C VAL A 100 17.28 -7.35 -16.31
N ASN A 101 16.19 -8.13 -16.27
CA ASN A 101 15.63 -8.64 -15.00
C ASN A 101 16.53 -9.63 -14.23
N ARG A 102 17.49 -10.30 -14.89
CA ARG A 102 18.51 -11.13 -14.22
C ARG A 102 19.75 -10.33 -13.79
N GLY A 103 20.06 -9.20 -14.46
CA GLY A 103 21.20 -8.34 -14.14
C GLY A 103 20.90 -7.26 -13.11
N VAL A 104 19.71 -6.64 -13.19
CA VAL A 104 19.35 -5.42 -12.47
C VAL A 104 18.92 -5.68 -11.02
N ASN A 105 18.26 -6.80 -10.71
CA ASN A 105 17.97 -7.13 -9.29
C ASN A 105 19.23 -7.40 -8.45
N ARG A 106 20.35 -7.79 -9.07
CA ARG A 106 21.67 -7.84 -8.40
C ARG A 106 22.45 -6.52 -8.52
N GLY A 107 22.14 -5.69 -9.51
CA GLY A 107 22.80 -4.43 -9.82
C GLY A 107 22.27 -3.24 -9.00
N VAL A 108 20.96 -3.10 -8.82
CA VAL A 108 20.30 -1.91 -8.23
C VAL A 108 20.44 -1.87 -6.71
N ASN A 109 20.25 -3.00 -6.01
CA ASN A 109 20.51 -3.06 -4.56
C ASN A 109 22.00 -2.82 -4.22
N ARG A 110 22.92 -3.08 -5.16
CA ARG A 110 24.33 -2.72 -5.04
C ARG A 110 24.66 -1.34 -5.62
N GLY A 111 23.83 -0.80 -6.50
CA GLY A 111 24.06 0.40 -7.30
C GLY A 111 23.52 1.65 -6.62
N VAL A 112 22.34 1.60 -6.00
CA VAL A 112 21.80 2.70 -5.20
C VAL A 112 22.63 2.89 -3.92
N ASN A 113 22.93 1.80 -3.19
CA ASN A 113 23.78 1.83 -2.00
C ASN A 113 25.26 2.17 -2.30
N ARG A 114 25.75 1.99 -3.54
CA ARG A 114 27.11 2.42 -3.93
C ARG A 114 27.14 3.74 -4.68
N GLY A 115 26.09 4.16 -5.37
CA GLY A 115 26.01 5.41 -6.13
C GLY A 115 25.85 6.59 -5.20
N VAL A 116 24.92 6.49 -4.25
CA VAL A 116 24.72 7.48 -3.19
C VAL A 116 25.98 7.55 -2.29
N ASN A 117 26.55 6.41 -1.87
CA ASN A 117 27.81 6.40 -1.10
C ASN A 117 29.05 6.85 -1.89
N ARG A 118 29.12 6.63 -3.21
CA ARG A 118 30.26 7.08 -4.04
C ARG A 118 30.22 8.56 -4.35
N SER A 119 29.03 9.16 -4.48
CA SER A 119 28.89 10.62 -4.57
C SER A 119 29.39 11.29 -3.28
N LEU A 120 29.02 10.71 -2.13
CA LEU A 120 29.51 11.15 -0.81
C LEU A 120 31.04 10.94 -0.62
N THR A 121 31.61 9.81 -1.05
CA THR A 121 33.06 9.57 -0.90
C THR A 121 33.96 10.28 -1.91
N ARG A 122 33.48 10.59 -3.13
CA ARG A 122 34.26 11.38 -4.10
C ARG A 122 34.33 12.86 -3.73
N SER A 123 33.25 13.40 -3.19
CA SER A 123 33.19 14.80 -2.74
C SER A 123 34.04 15.04 -1.47
N LEU A 124 34.22 14.01 -0.64
CA LEU A 124 35.12 14.07 0.54
C LEU A 124 36.61 13.87 0.20
N THR A 125 36.95 13.39 -1.00
CA THR A 125 38.36 13.12 -1.40
C THR A 125 38.90 14.10 -2.44
N ARG A 126 38.05 14.96 -3.01
CA ARG A 126 38.44 16.02 -3.94
C ARG A 126 37.64 17.25 -3.53
N GLY A 127 38.28 18.17 -2.80
CA GLY A 127 37.64 19.35 -2.19
C GLY A 127 37.09 20.35 -3.20
N GLU A 128 36.06 19.96 -3.93
CA GLU A 128 35.19 20.86 -4.68
C GLU A 128 33.95 21.13 -3.82
N GLU A 129 33.85 22.36 -3.35
CA GLU A 129 32.63 22.89 -2.72
C GLU A 129 31.49 22.82 -3.74
N ILE A 130 30.51 21.95 -3.47
CA ILE A 130 29.25 21.93 -4.18
C ILE A 130 28.43 23.12 -3.63
N PRO A 131 27.96 24.07 -4.46
CA PRO A 131 27.00 25.05 -4.00
C PRO A 131 25.73 24.30 -3.55
N ASP A 132 25.15 24.68 -2.41
CA ASP A 132 23.98 24.08 -1.77
C ASP A 132 22.70 24.06 -2.66
N GLN A 133 22.72 23.36 -3.80
CA GLN A 133 21.53 22.87 -4.45
C GLN A 133 21.11 21.64 -3.65
N GLU A 134 20.04 21.78 -2.87
CA GLU A 134 19.35 20.67 -2.20
C GLU A 134 19.23 19.49 -3.17
N ILE A 135 20.05 18.45 -2.97
CA ILE A 135 19.87 17.19 -3.68
C ILE A 135 18.54 16.63 -3.18
N LEU A 136 17.47 16.79 -3.98
CA LEU A 136 16.15 16.26 -3.66
C LEU A 136 16.26 14.74 -3.58
N SER A 137 16.37 14.21 -2.36
CA SER A 137 16.36 12.76 -2.14
C SER A 137 14.96 12.24 -2.37
N ALA A 138 14.83 11.17 -3.17
CA ALA A 138 13.58 10.45 -3.29
C ALA A 138 13.08 10.02 -1.90
N PRO A 139 11.76 10.03 -1.64
CA PRO A 139 11.24 9.54 -0.38
C PRO A 139 11.56 8.05 -0.20
N SER A 140 11.70 7.63 1.05
CA SER A 140 11.94 6.22 1.37
C SER A 140 10.69 5.35 1.11
N ARG A 141 9.48 5.92 1.30
CA ARG A 141 8.17 5.27 1.17
C ARG A 141 7.09 6.21 0.65
N MET A 142 6.21 5.66 -0.19
CA MET A 142 4.97 6.29 -0.67
C MET A 142 3.89 5.21 -0.72
N VAL A 143 2.81 5.40 0.01
CA VAL A 143 1.86 4.34 0.33
C VAL A 143 0.42 4.83 0.17
N PRO A 144 -0.34 4.29 -0.79
CA PRO A 144 -1.79 4.48 -0.86
C PRO A 144 -2.44 4.00 0.43
N LEU A 145 -3.25 4.86 1.06
CA LEU A 145 -3.98 4.56 2.28
C LEU A 145 -5.26 3.80 1.93
N VAL A 146 -5.10 2.60 1.38
CA VAL A 146 -6.18 1.76 0.83
C VAL A 146 -6.10 0.37 1.44
N SER A 147 -7.25 -0.32 1.53
CA SER A 147 -7.23 -1.76 1.80
C SER A 147 -6.34 -2.52 0.81
N GLU A 148 -5.90 -3.73 1.17
CA GLU A 148 -5.15 -4.59 0.23
C GLU A 148 -5.96 -4.94 -1.02
N HIS A 149 -7.29 -4.85 -0.97
CA HIS A 149 -8.22 -5.13 -2.06
C HIS A 149 -8.88 -3.85 -2.59
N VAL A 150 -9.79 -4.00 -3.56
CA VAL A 150 -10.64 -2.90 -4.07
C VAL A 150 -11.36 -2.20 -2.91
N GLY A 151 -10.97 -0.95 -2.63
CA GLY A 151 -11.66 -0.13 -1.64
C GLY A 151 -12.93 0.45 -2.23
N LEU A 152 -13.99 0.51 -1.42
CA LEU A 152 -15.25 1.14 -1.80
C LEU A 152 -15.34 2.59 -1.35
N THR A 153 -16.06 3.38 -2.12
CA THR A 153 -16.54 4.72 -1.76
C THR A 153 -18.01 4.87 -2.14
N THR A 154 -18.72 5.65 -1.35
CA THR A 154 -20.09 6.12 -1.58
C THR A 154 -20.15 7.36 -2.45
N TYR A 155 -19.01 8.00 -2.75
CA TYR A 155 -18.92 9.21 -3.56
C TYR A 155 -18.50 8.88 -4.99
N SER A 156 -19.11 9.56 -5.96
CA SER A 156 -18.67 9.51 -7.37
C SER A 156 -17.41 10.36 -7.63
N ARG A 157 -17.06 11.28 -6.72
CA ARG A 157 -15.88 12.15 -6.77
C ARG A 157 -15.13 12.10 -5.42
N PRO A 158 -14.57 10.95 -5.03
CA PRO A 158 -13.91 10.75 -3.74
C PRO A 158 -12.55 11.48 -3.64
N SER A 159 -12.04 11.58 -2.41
CA SER A 159 -10.63 11.84 -2.15
C SER A 159 -9.84 10.53 -2.12
N LEU A 160 -8.66 10.53 -2.72
CA LEU A 160 -7.66 9.46 -2.60
C LEU A 160 -6.59 9.91 -1.61
N LEU A 161 -6.19 9.04 -0.68
CA LEU A 161 -5.19 9.39 0.32
C LEU A 161 -3.91 8.58 0.12
N PHE A 162 -2.77 9.22 0.33
CA PHE A 162 -1.47 8.54 0.37
C PHE A 162 -0.59 9.09 1.49
N TYR A 163 0.27 8.23 2.04
CA TYR A 163 1.35 8.59 2.94
C TYR A 163 2.66 8.74 2.15
N ILE A 164 3.49 9.71 2.51
CA ILE A 164 4.86 9.88 2.01
C ILE A 164 5.81 10.11 3.18
N SER A 165 6.96 9.43 3.18
CA SER A 165 7.89 9.42 4.32
C SER A 165 8.81 10.63 4.42
N ASP A 166 8.99 11.35 3.32
CA ASP A 166 9.95 12.46 3.21
C ASP A 166 9.37 13.56 2.30
N PRO A 167 9.81 14.82 2.46
CA PRO A 167 9.46 15.89 1.54
C PRO A 167 9.78 15.56 0.09
N TRP A 168 8.90 15.95 -0.82
CA TRP A 168 9.11 15.95 -2.25
C TRP A 168 8.48 17.21 -2.84
N PRO A 169 9.19 18.34 -2.97
CA PRO A 169 8.62 19.56 -3.55
C PRO A 169 8.43 19.51 -5.07
N GLY A 170 8.91 18.44 -5.74
CA GLY A 170 8.70 18.21 -7.16
C GLY A 170 7.27 17.77 -7.49
N ASN A 171 6.98 17.60 -8.78
CA ASN A 171 5.70 17.06 -9.23
C ASN A 171 5.64 15.54 -8.95
N ILE A 172 4.43 15.05 -8.71
CA ILE A 172 4.10 13.62 -8.66
C ILE A 172 3.13 13.38 -9.81
N GLU A 173 3.45 12.46 -10.71
CA GLU A 173 2.54 12.01 -11.75
C GLU A 173 1.36 11.29 -11.12
N PHE A 174 0.15 11.63 -11.55
CA PHE A 174 -1.09 11.00 -11.14
C PHE A 174 -1.83 10.48 -12.37
N ALA A 175 -2.18 9.20 -12.34
CA ALA A 175 -2.98 8.56 -13.39
C ALA A 175 -4.16 7.80 -12.79
N LEU A 176 -5.28 7.79 -13.50
CA LEU A 176 -6.47 7.01 -13.18
C LEU A 176 -6.87 6.16 -14.40
N ASN A 177 -6.90 4.85 -14.22
CA ASN A 177 -7.12 3.87 -15.28
C ASN A 177 -8.45 3.15 -15.10
N GLU A 178 -9.26 3.14 -16.16
CA GLU A 178 -10.43 2.27 -16.27
C GLU A 178 -9.99 0.89 -16.80
N PRO A 179 -10.46 -0.23 -16.22
CA PRO A 179 -10.13 -1.55 -16.73
C PRO A 179 -10.47 -1.71 -18.21
N TYR A 180 -9.53 -2.24 -18.98
CA TYR A 180 -9.65 -2.51 -20.43
C TYR A 180 -9.79 -1.26 -21.32
N ALA A 181 -9.77 -0.05 -20.76
CA ALA A 181 -9.68 1.16 -21.57
C ALA A 181 -8.30 1.26 -22.22
N LYS A 182 -8.25 1.86 -23.41
CA LYS A 182 -7.00 2.09 -24.15
C LYS A 182 -6.19 3.26 -23.59
N GLU A 183 -6.89 4.27 -23.08
CA GLU A 183 -6.34 5.50 -22.56
C GLU A 183 -6.77 5.66 -21.09
N PRO A 184 -5.94 6.33 -20.27
CA PRO A 184 -6.32 6.65 -18.90
C PRO A 184 -7.52 7.60 -18.88
N VAL A 185 -8.33 7.52 -17.83
CA VAL A 185 -9.41 8.48 -17.53
C VAL A 185 -8.82 9.85 -17.22
N ALA A 186 -7.68 9.86 -16.56
CA ALA A 186 -6.91 11.06 -16.26
C ALA A 186 -5.43 10.73 -16.17
N GLU A 187 -4.60 11.64 -16.67
CA GLU A 187 -3.15 11.65 -16.51
C GLU A 187 -2.72 13.11 -16.34
N THR A 188 -2.12 13.44 -15.19
CA THR A 188 -1.77 14.81 -14.80
C THR A 188 -0.70 14.80 -13.71
N TYR A 189 -0.39 15.97 -13.16
CA TYR A 189 0.56 16.15 -12.08
C TYR A 189 -0.13 16.72 -10.84
N ILE A 190 0.27 16.22 -9.68
CA ILE A 190 -0.04 16.83 -8.39
C ILE A 190 1.24 17.45 -7.82
N LYS A 191 1.10 18.56 -7.10
CA LYS A 191 2.24 19.17 -6.40
C LYS A 191 2.65 18.24 -5.25
N GLY A 192 3.92 17.89 -5.21
CA GLY A 192 4.44 17.12 -4.11
C GLY A 192 4.56 17.95 -2.82
N PRO A 193 4.57 17.29 -1.66
CA PRO A 193 4.53 17.97 -0.37
C PRO A 193 5.91 18.37 0.16
N PHE A 194 5.98 19.49 0.89
CA PHE A 194 7.20 19.97 1.55
C PHE A 194 7.51 19.27 2.89
N ARG A 195 6.66 18.34 3.33
CA ARG A 195 6.81 17.61 4.60
C ARG A 195 6.37 16.16 4.41
N LYS A 196 6.86 15.28 5.27
CA LYS A 196 6.32 13.92 5.38
C LYS A 196 4.92 13.96 6.00
N GLY A 197 4.06 13.03 5.59
CA GLY A 197 2.72 12.93 6.15
C GLY A 197 1.70 12.28 5.23
N VAL A 198 0.43 12.49 5.55
CA VAL A 198 -0.73 12.02 4.79
C VAL A 198 -1.26 13.15 3.93
N TYR A 199 -1.52 12.87 2.66
CA TYR A 199 -1.96 13.83 1.65
C TYR A 199 -3.17 13.33 0.88
N HIS A 200 -3.98 14.28 0.41
CA HIS A 200 -5.25 14.05 -0.26
C HIS A 200 -5.15 14.45 -1.73
N ILE A 201 -5.72 13.62 -2.60
CA ILE A 201 -5.96 13.89 -4.02
C ILE A 201 -7.47 13.89 -4.20
N ASN A 202 -8.08 15.06 -4.24
CA ASN A 202 -9.53 15.17 -4.44
C ASN A 202 -9.85 15.06 -5.93
N LEU A 203 -10.55 14.01 -6.34
CA LEU A 203 -10.92 13.81 -7.75
C LEU A 203 -11.78 14.96 -8.30
N ALA A 204 -12.47 15.69 -7.42
CA ALA A 204 -13.24 16.85 -7.83
C ALA A 204 -12.37 17.99 -8.40
N ASP A 205 -11.14 18.16 -7.92
CA ASP A 205 -10.22 19.22 -8.36
C ASP A 205 -9.73 18.98 -9.80
N TYR A 206 -9.81 17.73 -10.27
CA TYR A 206 -9.40 17.31 -11.60
C TYR A 206 -10.59 17.07 -12.56
N ASN A 207 -11.80 17.45 -12.15
CA ASN A 207 -13.03 17.20 -12.91
C ASN A 207 -13.32 15.72 -13.21
N ILE A 208 -12.82 14.80 -12.37
CA ILE A 208 -12.99 13.36 -12.55
C ILE A 208 -14.25 12.90 -11.82
N THR A 209 -15.07 12.09 -12.48
CA THR A 209 -16.24 11.42 -11.89
C THR A 209 -16.18 9.93 -12.20
N LEU A 210 -16.20 9.10 -11.16
CA LEU A 210 -16.18 7.64 -11.27
C LEU A 210 -17.55 7.12 -11.74
N LYS A 211 -17.54 6.15 -12.67
CA LYS A 211 -18.74 5.41 -13.02
C LYS A 211 -19.08 4.38 -11.92
N PRO A 212 -20.37 4.13 -11.63
CA PRO A 212 -20.77 3.15 -10.63
C PRO A 212 -20.28 1.75 -10.99
N GLY A 213 -19.79 1.00 -10.00
CA GLY A 213 -19.45 -0.42 -10.13
C GLY A 213 -18.12 -0.72 -10.81
N ILE A 214 -17.43 0.29 -11.36
CA ILE A 214 -16.12 0.11 -12.02
C ILE A 214 -15.00 0.20 -10.98
N ALA A 215 -14.08 -0.76 -11.03
CA ALA A 215 -12.87 -0.79 -10.20
C ALA A 215 -11.72 -0.09 -10.94
N TYR A 216 -11.54 1.20 -10.70
CA TYR A 216 -10.46 2.00 -11.28
C TYR A 216 -9.14 1.76 -10.55
N GLU A 217 -8.05 1.65 -11.28
CA GLU A 217 -6.70 1.70 -10.69
C GLU A 217 -6.18 3.14 -10.74
N TRP A 218 -5.81 3.69 -9.60
CA TRP A 218 -5.10 4.96 -9.55
C TRP A 218 -3.64 4.73 -9.19
N LEU A 219 -2.77 5.54 -9.78
CA LEU A 219 -1.33 5.44 -9.66
C LEU A 219 -0.74 6.82 -9.37
N ILE A 220 0.24 6.84 -8.49
CA ILE A 220 1.11 7.98 -8.23
C ILE A 220 2.56 7.59 -8.48
N ALA A 221 3.30 8.43 -9.18
CA ALA A 221 4.71 8.19 -9.50
C ALA A 221 5.57 9.44 -9.29
N ILE A 222 6.68 9.29 -8.58
CA ILE A 222 7.76 10.27 -8.60
C ILE A 222 8.76 9.84 -9.67
N VAL A 223 8.90 10.70 -10.68
CA VAL A 223 9.89 10.52 -11.76
C VAL A 223 11.20 11.14 -11.30
N LEU A 224 12.20 10.31 -11.06
CA LEU A 224 13.52 10.75 -10.60
C LEU A 224 14.40 11.18 -11.77
N ASP A 225 14.28 10.47 -12.89
CA ASP A 225 14.97 10.76 -14.14
C ASP A 225 13.98 10.54 -15.30
N PRO A 226 13.57 11.61 -16.02
CA PRO A 226 12.67 11.49 -17.16
C PRO A 226 13.20 10.60 -18.29
N ASP A 227 14.52 10.51 -18.44
CA ASP A 227 15.18 9.69 -19.46
C ASP A 227 15.38 8.23 -18.97
N GLU A 228 15.42 8.00 -17.65
CA GLU A 228 15.56 6.68 -17.02
C GLU A 228 14.48 6.37 -15.97
N ARG A 229 13.25 6.17 -16.46
CA ARG A 229 12.07 5.87 -15.62
C ARG A 229 12.07 4.51 -14.91
N SER A 230 13.14 3.72 -15.03
CA SER A 230 13.24 2.39 -14.39
C SER A 230 13.34 2.46 -12.87
N ALA A 231 13.79 3.62 -12.36
CA ALA A 231 13.92 3.93 -10.95
C ALA A 231 12.72 4.71 -10.39
N ASP A 232 11.66 4.91 -11.19
CA ASP A 232 10.48 5.64 -10.76
C ASP A 232 9.90 5.06 -9.47
N PHE A 233 9.54 5.98 -8.59
CA PHE A 233 8.96 5.63 -7.30
C PHE A 233 7.44 5.55 -7.44
N ILE A 234 6.94 4.34 -7.71
CA ILE A 234 5.54 4.11 -8.12
C ILE A 234 4.75 3.43 -7.01
N ALA A 235 3.57 3.97 -6.72
CA ALA A 235 2.57 3.32 -5.88
C ALA A 235 1.19 3.33 -6.58
N SER A 236 0.38 2.30 -6.35
CA SER A 236 -0.96 2.21 -6.95
C SER A 236 -1.96 1.50 -6.05
N ALA A 237 -3.24 1.77 -6.25
CA ALA A 237 -4.33 1.11 -5.56
C ALA A 237 -5.62 1.14 -6.38
N THR A 238 -6.61 0.36 -5.96
CA THR A 238 -7.90 0.26 -6.67
C THR A 238 -9.02 0.91 -5.87
N ILE A 239 -9.93 1.59 -6.57
CA ILE A 239 -11.14 2.21 -6.02
C ILE A 239 -12.37 1.83 -6.83
N ARG A 240 -13.50 1.63 -6.16
CA ARG A 240 -14.79 1.43 -6.81
C ARG A 240 -15.87 2.28 -6.15
N TYR A 241 -16.52 3.11 -6.97
CA TYR A 241 -17.74 3.79 -6.56
C TYR A 241 -18.90 2.79 -6.47
N ALA A 242 -19.43 2.60 -5.27
CA ALA A 242 -20.59 1.78 -5.00
C ALA A 242 -21.65 2.65 -4.32
N ALA A 243 -22.82 2.78 -4.94
CA ALA A 243 -23.92 3.54 -4.35
C ALA A 243 -24.33 2.89 -3.01
N PRO A 244 -24.44 3.66 -1.92
CA PRO A 244 -24.82 3.13 -0.62
C PRO A 244 -26.27 2.59 -0.66
N PRO A 245 -26.54 1.44 -0.01
CA PRO A 245 -27.91 0.96 0.14
C PRO A 245 -28.73 1.91 1.04
N GLU A 246 -30.05 1.91 0.89
CA GLU A 246 -30.95 2.87 1.55
C GLU A 246 -30.85 2.85 3.09
N ASN A 247 -30.70 1.66 3.67
CA ASN A 247 -30.49 1.50 5.11
C ASN A 247 -29.19 2.16 5.60
N LEU A 248 -28.15 2.19 4.77
CA LEU A 248 -26.90 2.88 5.08
C LEU A 248 -27.09 4.40 4.96
N LEU A 249 -27.79 4.87 3.93
CA LEU A 249 -28.11 6.30 3.76
C LEU A 249 -28.85 6.86 4.98
N GLN A 250 -29.84 6.13 5.51
CA GLN A 250 -30.58 6.54 6.71
C GLN A 250 -29.68 6.62 7.95
N LYS A 251 -28.78 5.64 8.13
CA LYS A 251 -27.80 5.67 9.24
C LYS A 251 -26.84 6.84 9.11
N LEU A 252 -26.35 7.11 7.91
CA LEU A 252 -25.44 8.23 7.65
C LEU A 252 -26.12 9.58 7.88
N GLY A 253 -27.38 9.73 7.45
CA GLY A 253 -28.14 10.98 7.59
C GLY A 253 -28.53 11.34 9.04
N SER A 254 -28.59 10.36 9.93
CA SER A 254 -28.93 10.55 11.35
C SER A 254 -27.73 10.61 12.29
N ALA A 255 -26.54 10.23 11.82
CA ALA A 255 -25.34 10.16 12.63
C ALA A 255 -24.61 11.49 12.75
N SER A 256 -23.95 11.70 13.89
CA SER A 256 -23.01 12.81 14.06
C SER A 256 -21.75 12.61 13.21
N LYS A 257 -21.11 13.72 12.79
CA LYS A 257 -19.92 13.69 11.91
C LYS A 257 -18.80 12.79 12.44
N ASN A 258 -18.57 12.80 13.76
CA ASN A 258 -17.54 11.99 14.44
C ASN A 258 -17.88 10.50 14.57
N ARG A 259 -19.05 10.07 14.09
CA ARG A 259 -19.47 8.67 14.03
C ARG A 259 -19.41 8.09 12.62
N LEU A 260 -19.24 8.93 11.60
CA LEU A 260 -19.31 8.50 10.21
C LEU A 260 -18.20 7.51 9.84
N GLN A 261 -16.97 7.71 10.33
CA GLN A 261 -15.86 6.79 10.08
C GLN A 261 -16.14 5.35 10.56
N PHE A 262 -16.87 5.20 11.66
CA PHE A 262 -17.28 3.90 12.19
C PHE A 262 -18.31 3.25 11.27
N ILE A 263 -19.34 4.02 10.88
CA ILE A 263 -20.43 3.53 10.03
C ILE A 263 -19.88 3.11 8.66
N TYR A 264 -19.01 3.92 8.04
CA TYR A 264 -18.38 3.57 6.77
C TYR A 264 -17.51 2.31 6.89
N ALA A 265 -16.66 2.23 7.92
CA ALA A 265 -15.78 1.08 8.12
C ALA A 265 -16.57 -0.23 8.33
N GLU A 266 -17.61 -0.19 9.17
CA GLU A 266 -18.47 -1.34 9.46
C GLU A 266 -19.22 -1.86 8.22
N ASN A 267 -19.48 -0.97 7.25
CA ASN A 267 -20.19 -1.28 6.00
C ASN A 267 -19.26 -1.47 4.79
N GLY A 268 -17.93 -1.50 5.01
CA GLY A 268 -16.95 -1.81 3.97
C GLY A 268 -16.57 -0.66 3.03
N TYR A 269 -16.97 0.58 3.37
CA TYR A 269 -16.66 1.79 2.61
C TYR A 269 -15.34 2.41 3.08
N TRP A 270 -14.24 1.77 2.72
CA TRP A 270 -12.90 2.13 3.19
C TRP A 270 -12.52 3.59 2.91
N TYR A 271 -12.67 4.05 1.65
CA TYR A 271 -12.23 5.39 1.26
C TYR A 271 -12.97 6.47 2.05
N ASP A 272 -14.26 6.25 2.32
CA ASP A 272 -15.08 7.21 3.06
C ASP A 272 -14.70 7.21 4.55
N ALA A 273 -14.39 6.03 5.12
CA ALA A 273 -13.97 5.90 6.50
C ALA A 273 -12.61 6.60 6.75
N ILE A 274 -11.61 6.33 5.91
CA ILE A 274 -10.27 6.89 6.07
C ILE A 274 -10.22 8.39 5.74
N GLU A 275 -11.01 8.85 4.76
CA GLU A 275 -11.13 10.27 4.44
C GLU A 275 -11.80 11.02 5.58
N ASN A 276 -12.97 10.56 6.05
CA ASN A 276 -13.69 11.23 7.12
C ASN A 276 -12.86 11.31 8.42
N LEU A 277 -12.09 10.28 8.73
CA LEU A 277 -11.19 10.28 9.87
C LEU A 277 -9.99 11.21 9.66
N SER A 278 -9.40 11.22 8.46
CA SER A 278 -8.25 12.09 8.16
C SER A 278 -8.64 13.57 8.16
N GLN A 279 -9.81 13.93 7.62
CA GLN A 279 -10.33 15.29 7.72
C GLN A 279 -10.54 15.75 9.16
N GLN A 280 -10.96 14.84 10.06
CA GLN A 280 -11.08 15.16 11.49
C GLN A 280 -9.69 15.39 12.12
N ILE A 281 -8.68 14.58 11.75
CA ILE A 281 -7.31 14.77 12.21
C ILE A 281 -6.71 16.08 11.68
N ASP A 282 -7.00 16.45 10.43
CA ASP A 282 -6.52 17.71 9.86
C ASP A 282 -7.16 18.93 10.55
N ALA A 283 -8.42 18.79 10.97
CA ALA A 283 -9.13 19.84 11.71
C ALA A 283 -8.74 19.94 13.18
N ASP A 284 -8.34 18.83 13.80
CA ASP A 284 -7.96 18.74 15.22
C ASP A 284 -6.72 17.82 15.38
N PRO A 285 -5.52 18.31 14.99
CA PRO A 285 -4.31 17.49 14.90
C PRO A 285 -3.77 17.00 16.25
N ASP A 286 -4.19 17.63 17.34
CA ASP A 286 -3.77 17.30 18.71
C ASP A 286 -4.68 16.26 19.37
N ASN A 287 -5.72 15.82 18.68
CA ASN A 287 -6.62 14.79 19.17
C ASN A 287 -6.00 13.39 19.05
N ASP A 288 -5.33 12.96 20.11
CA ASP A 288 -4.72 11.63 20.22
C ASP A 288 -5.70 10.50 19.85
N MET A 289 -6.98 10.62 20.22
CA MET A 289 -7.97 9.57 19.97
C MET A 289 -8.22 9.38 18.48
N LEU A 290 -8.29 10.45 17.68
CA LEU A 290 -8.45 10.34 16.23
C LEU A 290 -7.25 9.64 15.58
N ARG A 291 -6.03 9.93 16.06
CA ARG A 291 -4.82 9.23 15.61
C ARG A 291 -4.83 7.76 16.01
N TYR A 292 -5.23 7.42 17.23
CA TYR A 292 -5.40 6.02 17.64
C TYR A 292 -6.42 5.28 16.76
N GLN A 293 -7.54 5.93 16.40
CA GLN A 293 -8.51 5.36 15.47
C GLN A 293 -7.90 5.12 14.09
N ARG A 294 -7.07 6.04 13.57
CA ARG A 294 -6.44 5.88 12.26
C ARG A 294 -5.40 4.78 12.28
N ILE A 295 -4.55 4.72 13.32
CA ILE A 295 -3.62 3.61 13.57
C ILE A 295 -4.36 2.26 13.55
N ALA A 296 -5.51 2.18 14.23
CA ALA A 296 -6.31 0.95 14.29
C ALA A 296 -6.88 0.56 12.91
N LEU A 297 -7.38 1.50 12.11
CA LEU A 297 -7.84 1.20 10.74
C LEU A 297 -6.69 0.73 9.86
N LEU A 298 -5.56 1.44 9.89
CA LEU A 298 -4.39 1.13 9.06
C LEU A 298 -3.80 -0.24 9.41
N GLY A 299 -3.81 -0.61 10.69
CA GLY A 299 -3.41 -1.95 11.14
C GLY A 299 -4.30 -3.06 10.58
N GLN A 300 -5.62 -2.83 10.46
CA GLN A 300 -6.57 -3.81 9.93
C GLN A 300 -6.38 -4.12 8.44
N VAL A 301 -5.64 -3.27 7.70
CA VAL A 301 -5.37 -3.43 6.27
C VAL A 301 -3.88 -3.51 5.93
N ASN A 302 -3.05 -3.83 6.93
CA ASN A 302 -1.62 -4.06 6.75
C ASN A 302 -0.89 -2.84 6.15
N LEU A 303 -1.08 -1.67 6.76
CA LEU A 303 -0.39 -0.41 6.43
C LEU A 303 0.53 0.05 7.59
N PRO A 304 1.57 -0.74 7.95
CA PRO A 304 2.36 -0.50 9.15
C PRO A 304 3.15 0.81 9.12
N MET A 305 3.64 1.24 7.94
CA MET A 305 4.43 2.46 7.81
C MET A 305 3.60 3.74 8.02
N ALA A 306 2.38 3.77 7.47
CA ALA A 306 1.46 4.86 7.71
C ALA A 306 0.98 4.88 9.18
N ALA A 307 0.75 3.71 9.79
CA ALA A 307 0.42 3.62 11.21
C ALA A 307 1.58 4.09 12.12
N ALA A 308 2.83 3.80 11.73
CA ALA A 308 4.02 4.26 12.44
C ALA A 308 4.16 5.79 12.39
N TYR A 309 3.79 6.43 11.29
CA TYR A 309 3.73 7.90 11.20
C TYR A 309 2.79 8.49 12.26
N ASP A 310 1.56 7.99 12.37
CA ASP A 310 0.62 8.46 13.40
C ASP A 310 1.11 8.17 14.82
N THR A 311 1.75 7.02 15.02
CA THR A 311 2.36 6.66 16.31
C THR A 311 3.46 7.65 16.70
N GLY A 312 4.26 8.10 15.73
CA GLY A 312 5.28 9.13 15.94
C GLY A 312 4.68 10.48 16.33
N MET A 313 3.56 10.88 15.72
CA MET A 313 2.87 12.14 16.03
C MET A 313 2.31 12.17 17.47
N LEU A 314 1.87 11.02 17.99
CA LEU A 314 1.44 10.91 19.40
C LEU A 314 2.59 11.13 20.39
N SER A 315 3.82 10.76 20.02
CA SER A 315 4.99 10.92 20.87
C SER A 315 5.54 12.35 20.88
N SER A 316 5.40 13.08 19.77
CA SER A 316 5.85 14.48 19.68
C SER A 316 4.97 15.44 20.47
N ASN A 317 3.67 15.15 20.60
CA ASN A 317 2.74 16.01 21.34
C ASN A 317 2.90 15.95 22.88
N ARG A 318 3.79 15.06 23.38
CA ARG A 318 4.01 14.84 24.82
C ARG A 318 5.35 15.41 25.33
N ASN A 319 6.15 16.01 24.45
CA ASN A 319 7.43 16.66 24.78
C ASN A 319 7.34 18.16 24.50
#